data_AF-A0A970E513-F1
#
_entry.id   AF-A0A970E513-F1
#
_cell.length_a   1.000
_cell.length_b   1.000
_cell.length_c   1.000
_cell.angle_alpha   90.00
_cell.angle_beta   90.00
_cell.angle_gamma   90.00
#
_symmetry.space_group_name_H-M   'P 1'
#
loop_
_entity.id
_entity.type
_entity.pdbx_description
1 polymer ?
#
loop_
_entity_poly.entity_id
_entity_poly.type
_entity_poly.pdbx_seq_one_letter_code
_entity_poly.pdbx_strand_id
1 'polypeptide(L)' 'MSREPLDFTKQARYIGSLKKDEQLCDYYELVIDGRIHYVYIPVGSEQNGSEQGKGTGTR' A
#
# COMPACT_ATOMS: atom_id res chain seq x y z
N MET A 1 -5.16 -24.98 -10.37
CA MET A 1 -5.03 -23.54 -10.66
C MET A 1 -3.83 -23.03 -9.89
N SER A 2 -2.75 -22.69 -10.60
CA SER A 2 -1.56 -22.07 -10.01
C SER A 2 -1.94 -20.70 -9.45
N ARG A 3 -1.72 -20.48 -8.15
CA ARG A 3 -1.78 -19.14 -7.54
C ARG A 3 -0.47 -18.44 -7.91
N GLU A 4 -0.38 -17.95 -9.14
CA GLU A 4 0.67 -17.00 -9.46
C GLU A 4 0.46 -15.76 -8.57
N PRO A 5 1.51 -15.28 -7.88
CA PRO A 5 1.42 -14.03 -7.15
C PRO A 5 0.95 -12.95 -8.14
N LEU A 6 -0.15 -12.25 -7.83
CA LEU A 6 -0.54 -11.10 -8.63
C LEU A 6 0.58 -10.05 -8.55
N ASP A 7 1.21 -9.79 -9.69
CA ASP A 7 2.22 -8.75 -9.83
C ASP A 7 1.53 -7.38 -9.88
N PHE A 8 1.32 -6.79 -8.69
CA PHE A 8 0.78 -5.44 -8.53
C PHE A 8 1.83 -4.34 -8.77
N THR A 9 3.10 -4.70 -8.98
CA THR A 9 4.22 -3.75 -9.06
C THR A 9 4.08 -2.80 -10.26
N LYS A 10 3.30 -3.17 -11.28
CA LYS A 10 2.98 -2.34 -12.45
C LYS A 10 1.61 -1.66 -12.37
N GLN A 11 0.79 -2.01 -11.37
CA GLN A 11 -0.59 -1.54 -11.28
C GLN A 11 -0.72 -0.27 -10.45
N ALA A 12 0.25 0.04 -9.60
CA ALA A 12 0.30 1.27 -8.81
C ALA A 12 1.32 2.26 -9.38
N ARG A 13 0.90 3.51 -9.63
CA ARG A 13 1.75 4.61 -10.07
C ARG A 13 1.73 5.71 -9.02
N TYR A 14 2.89 6.05 -8.48
CA TYR A 14 3.04 7.23 -7.63
C TYR A 14 2.78 8.51 -8.44
N ILE A 15 1.93 9.39 -7.91
CA ILE A 15 1.53 10.64 -8.59
C ILE A 15 1.93 11.91 -7.82
N GLY A 16 2.38 11.79 -6.56
CA GLY A 16 2.90 12.91 -5.78
C GLY A 16 2.55 12.82 -4.31
N SER A 17 3.14 13.72 -3.51
CA SER A 17 2.80 13.91 -2.10
C SER A 17 2.09 15.24 -1.91
N LEU A 18 1.02 15.26 -1.10
CA LEU A 18 0.30 16.47 -0.72
C LEU A 18 -0.11 16.40 0.75
N LYS A 19 -0.18 17.55 1.42
CA LYS A 19 -0.80 17.66 2.75
C LYS A 19 -2.31 17.53 2.64
N LYS A 20 -2.91 16.67 3.46
CA LYS A 20 -4.34 16.53 3.67
C LYS A 20 -4.62 16.56 5.16
N ASP A 21 -5.48 17.47 5.61
CA ASP A 21 -5.83 17.64 7.04
C ASP A 21 -4.58 17.74 7.93
N GLU A 22 -3.62 18.58 7.52
CA GLU A 22 -2.31 18.78 8.17
C GLU A 22 -1.33 17.59 8.12
N GLN A 23 -1.76 16.43 7.61
CA GLN A 23 -0.94 15.23 7.45
C GLN A 23 -0.38 15.11 6.02
N LEU A 24 0.94 14.88 5.89
CA LEU A 24 1.55 14.58 4.59
C LEU A 24 1.12 13.19 4.12
N CYS A 25 0.65 13.07 2.88
CA CYS A 25 0.23 11.80 2.29
C CYS A 25 0.88 11.60 0.92
N ASP A 26 1.27 10.36 0.62
CA ASP A 26 1.67 9.93 -0.71
C ASP A 26 0.46 9.43 -1.48
N TYR A 27 0.32 9.84 -2.72
CA TYR A 27 -0.81 9.51 -3.59
C TYR A 27 -0.38 8.55 -4.70
N TYR A 28 -1.23 7.57 -4.95
CA TYR A 28 -1.04 6.57 -5.99
C TYR A 28 -2.29 6.46 -6.85
N GLU A 29 -2.05 6.27 -8.15
CA GLU A 29 -3.03 5.86 -9.13
C GLU A 29 -2.94 4.33 -9.32
N LEU A 30 -4.09 3.65 -9.34
CA LEU A 30 -4.20 2.22 -9.50
C LEU A 30 -5.12 1.89 -10.67
N VAL A 31 -4.79 0.86 -11.45
CA VAL A 31 -5.71 0.31 -12.46
C VAL A 31 -6.27 -1.03 -11.97
N ILE A 32 -7.56 -1.06 -11.64
CA ILE A 32 -8.28 -2.27 -11.18
C ILE A 32 -9.43 -2.51 -12.14
N ASP A 33 -9.50 -3.69 -12.75
CA ASP A 33 -10.53 -4.08 -13.74
C ASP A 33 -10.71 -3.05 -14.87
N GLY A 34 -9.59 -2.46 -15.33
CA GLY A 34 -9.57 -1.45 -16.39
C GLY A 34 -10.07 -0.06 -15.96
N ARG A 35 -10.34 0.16 -14.68
CA ARG A 35 -10.74 1.45 -14.11
C ARG A 35 -9.62 2.05 -13.29
N ILE A 36 -9.53 3.38 -13.34
CA ILE A 36 -8.56 4.14 -12.57
C ILE A 36 -9.12 4.41 -11.17
N HIS A 37 -8.33 4.12 -10.15
CA HIS A 37 -8.60 4.37 -8.74
C HIS A 37 -7.47 5.21 -8.14
N TYR A 38 -7.79 6.00 -7.12
CA TYR A 38 -6.80 6.80 -6.40
C TYR A 38 -6.80 6.41 -4.93
N VAL A 39 -5.62 6.18 -4.38
CA VAL A 39 -5.42 5.92 -2.95
C VAL A 39 -4.38 6.88 -2.39
N TYR A 40 -4.47 7.15 -1.10
CA TYR A 40 -3.48 7.93 -0.37
C TYR A 40 -3.01 7.17 0.86
N ILE A 41 -1.72 7.28 1.16
CA ILE A 41 -1.08 6.66 2.31
C ILE A 41 -0.46 7.78 3.14
N PRO A 42 -0.88 8.01 4.39
CA PRO A 42 -0.27 9.03 5.22
C PRO A 42 1.18 8.65 5.55
N VAL A 43 2.10 9.58 5.27
CA VAL A 43 3.53 9.41 5.47
C VAL A 43 3.85 9.31 6.96
N GLY A 44 4.61 8.28 7.35
CA GLY A 44 4.97 8.04 8.75
C GLY A 44 3.90 7.31 9.57
N SER A 45 2.75 6.96 8.97
CA SER A 45 1.90 5.92 9.55
C SER A 45 2.72 4.65 9.53
N GLU A 46 3.02 4.08 10.70
CA GLU A 46 3.74 2.81 10.78
C GLU A 46 3.09 1.81 9.82
N GLN A 47 3.92 1.26 8.94
CA GLN A 47 3.55 0.30 7.92
C GLN A 47 3.22 -1.03 8.63
N ASN A 48 2.16 -1.07 9.45
CA ASN A 48 1.61 -2.27 10.09
C ASN A 48 0.84 -3.10 9.04
N GLY A 49 1.51 -3.41 7.93
CA GLY A 49 1.07 -4.40 6.97
C GLY A 49 1.45 -5.78 7.47
N SER A 50 0.66 -6.33 8.39
CA SER A 50 0.51 -7.76 8.63
C SER A 50 1.73 -8.67 8.33
N GLU A 51 2.72 -8.71 9.22
CA GLU A 51 3.45 -9.96 9.48
C GLU A 51 2.67 -10.74 10.54
N GLN A 52 1.76 -11.62 10.10
CA GLN A 52 1.21 -12.62 11.00
C GLN A 52 2.13 -13.85 10.98
N GLY A 53 2.99 -13.96 12.00
CA GLY A 53 3.48 -15.26 12.50
C GLY A 53 4.99 -15.44 12.59
N LYS A 54 5.56 -15.15 13.77
CA LYS A 54 6.20 -16.18 14.59
C LYS A 54 6.42 -15.73 16.03
N GLY A 55 5.65 -16.34 16.93
CA GLY A 55 6.14 -16.93 18.17
C GLY A 55 6.79 -16.02 19.21
N THR A 56 6.00 -15.67 20.22
CA THR A 56 6.44 -15.53 21.61
C THR A 56 7.47 -16.60 22.01
N GLY A 57 8.55 -16.20 22.68
CA GLY A 57 9.49 -17.16 23.27
C GLY A 57 10.65 -16.53 24.02
N THR A 58 10.43 -16.27 25.30
CA THR A 58 11.35 -15.84 26.36
C THR A 58 12.67 -16.63 26.41
N ARG A 59 13.82 -15.95 26.43
CA ARG A 59 14.83 -15.99 27.52
C ARG A 59 16.04 -15.10 27.22
#